data_AF-A0A961D802-F1
#
_entry.id   AF-A0A961D802-F1
#
_cell.length_a   1.000
_cell.length_b   1.000
_cell.length_c   1.000
_cell.angle_alpha   90.00
_cell.angle_beta   90.00
_cell.angle_gamma   90.00
#
_symmetry.space_group_name_H-M   'P 1'
#
loop_
_entity.id
_entity.type
_entity.pdbx_description
1 polymer ?
#
loop_
_entity_poly.entity_id
_entity_poly.type
_entity_poly.pdbx_seq_one_letter_code
_entity_poly.pdbx_strand_id
1 'polypeptide(L)' 'MNPSDTPTPPTPREKEVWRLSANGKSPEIIAIRLGMKLSKVLLILAMLPKP' A
#
# COMPACT_ATOMS: atom_id res chain seq x y z
N MET A 1 -6.40 27.01 -7.97
CA MET A 1 -5.72 25.71 -7.74
C MET A 1 -5.54 25.57 -6.23
N ASN A 2 -6.13 24.55 -5.61
CA ASN A 2 -5.87 24.24 -4.21
C ASN A 2 -4.43 23.72 -4.07
N PRO A 3 -3.61 24.22 -3.14
CA PRO A 3 -2.22 23.79 -2.99
C PRO A 3 -2.05 22.48 -2.19
N SER A 4 -3.10 21.65 -2.03
CA SER A 4 -3.09 20.47 -1.16
C SER A 4 -3.21 19.13 -1.88
N ASP A 5 -3.05 19.09 -3.20
CA ASP A 5 -3.00 17.84 -3.99
C ASP A 5 -1.59 17.23 -4.07
N THR A 6 -0.69 17.57 -3.15
CA THR A 6 0.59 16.87 -3.05
C THR A 6 0.35 15.48 -2.45
N PRO A 7 0.61 14.38 -3.19
CA PRO A 7 0.47 13.05 -2.64
C PRO A 7 1.40 12.92 -1.44
N THR A 8 0.81 12.70 -0.26
CA THR A 8 1.58 12.46 0.96
C THR A 8 2.55 11.30 0.71
N PRO A 9 3.83 11.44 1.10
CA PRO A 9 4.78 10.36 0.96
C PRO A 9 4.25 9.10 1.66
N PRO A 10 4.40 7.92 1.03
CA PRO A 10 3.97 6.67 1.62
C PRO A 10 4.72 6.42 2.92
N THR A 11 3.97 6.06 3.96
CA THR A 11 4.53 5.66 5.25
C THR A 11 5.43 4.43 5.10
N PRO A 12 6.37 4.18 6.03
CA PRO A 12 7.22 2.98 5.99
C PRO A 12 6.40 1.68 5.87
N ARG A 13 5.21 1.66 6.46
CA ARG A 13 4.31 0.49 6.43
C ARG A 13 3.64 0.30 5.07
N GLU A 14 3.30 1.38 4.37
CA GLU A 14 2.78 1.32 3.00
C GLU A 14 3.86 0.88 2.01
N LYS A 15 5.09 1.39 2.17
CA LYS A 15 6.25 0.92 1.40
C LYS A 15 6.48 -0.58 1.57
N GLU A 16 6.30 -1.10 2.78
CA GLU A 16 6.43 -2.53 3.05
C GLU A 16 5.32 -3.35 2.38
N VAL A 17 4.07 -2.86 2.38
CA VAL A 17 2.97 -3.47 1.60
C VAL A 17 3.33 -3.56 0.12
N TRP A 18 3.84 -2.48 -0.46
CA TRP A 18 4.26 -2.43 -1.86
C TRP A 18 5.41 -3.40 -2.14
N ARG A 19 6.43 -3.41 -1.29
CA ARG A 19 7.58 -4.32 -1.42
C ARG A 19 7.13 -5.78 -1.38
N LEU A 20 6.23 -6.15 -0.47
CA LEU A 20 5.74 -7.52 -0.38
C LEU A 20 4.88 -7.90 -1.59
N SER A 21 4.04 -6.99 -2.07
CA SER A 21 3.23 -7.21 -3.28
C SER A 21 4.11 -7.35 -4.53
N ALA A 22 5.15 -6.52 -4.68
CA ALA A 22 6.14 -6.62 -5.76
C ALA A 22 6.92 -7.95 -5.74
N ASN A 23 7.07 -8.56 -4.56
CA ASN A 23 7.62 -9.91 -4.39
C ASN A 23 6.58 -11.04 -4.61
N GLY A 24 5.40 -10.73 -5.16
CA GLY A 24 4.36 -11.70 -5.49
C GLY A 24 3.56 -12.22 -4.29
N LYS A 25 3.62 -11.56 -3.12
CA LYS A 25 2.80 -11.97 -1.97
C LYS A 25 1.34 -11.55 -2.18
N SER A 26 0.39 -12.43 -1.86
CA SER A 26 -1.03 -12.10 -1.93
C SER A 26 -1.41 -11.05 -0.87
N PRO A 27 -2.43 -10.21 -1.14
CA PRO A 27 -2.91 -9.23 -0.18
C PRO A 27 -3.32 -9.84 1.17
N GLU A 28 -3.88 -11.05 1.20
CA GLU A 28 -4.24 -11.71 2.47
C GLU A 28 -3.00 -12.08 3.30
N ILE A 29 -1.95 -12.60 2.65
CA ILE A 29 -0.70 -12.93 3.33
C ILE A 29 -0.02 -11.65 3.87
N ILE A 30 -0.06 -10.56 3.12
CA ILE A 30 0.46 -9.26 3.56
C ILE A 30 -0.32 -8.75 4.77
N ALA A 31 -1.66 -8.85 4.75
CA ALA A 31 -2.53 -8.42 5.84
C ALA A 31 -2.21 -9.19 7.13
N ILE A 32 -2.06 -10.51 7.05
CA ILE A 32 -1.68 -11.36 8.19
C ILE A 32 -0.29 -10.99 8.70
N ARG A 33 0.71 -10.92 7.80
CA ARG A 33 2.12 -10.67 8.17
C ARG A 33 2.31 -9.30 8.84
N LEU A 34 1.61 -8.28 8.38
CA LEU A 34 1.73 -6.92 8.89
C LEU A 34 0.73 -6.61 9.99
N GLY A 35 -0.17 -7.53 10.36
CA GLY A 35 -1.25 -7.25 11.32
C GLY A 35 -2.13 -6.09 10.86
N MET A 36 -2.53 -6.09 9.58
CA MET A 36 -3.32 -5.05 8.94
C MET A 36 -4.66 -5.60 8.45
N LYS A 37 -5.68 -4.75 8.37
CA LYS A 37 -6.94 -5.11 7.70
C LYS A 37 -6.70 -5.33 6.22
N LEU A 38 -7.25 -6.41 5.66
CA LEU A 38 -7.17 -6.72 4.23
C LEU A 38 -7.64 -5.54 3.35
N SER A 39 -8.76 -4.91 3.70
CA SER A 39 -9.29 -3.73 2.97
C SER A 39 -8.28 -2.57 2.92
N LYS A 40 -7.47 -2.39 3.97
CA LYS A 40 -6.43 -1.35 3.99
C LYS A 40 -5.26 -1.73 3.08
N VAL A 41 -4.86 -3.00 3.05
CA VAL A 41 -3.83 -3.49 2.12
C VAL A 41 -4.29 -3.30 0.66
N LEU A 42 -5.53 -3.67 0.34
CA LEU A 42 -6.10 -3.48 -0.99
C LEU A 42 -6.16 -2.01 -1.40
N LEU A 43 -6.55 -1.11 -0.50
CA LEU A 43 -6.54 0.33 -0.75
C LEU A 43 -5.13 0.85 -1.09
N ILE A 44 -4.13 0.44 -0.30
CA ILE A 44 -2.72 0.84 -0.50
C ILE A 44 -2.18 0.33 -1.84
N LEU A 45 -2.58 -0.87 -2.27
CA LEU A 45 -2.19 -1.43 -3.57
C LEU A 45 -2.95 -0.77 -4.74
N ALA A 46 -4.20 -0.34 -4.52
CA ALA A 46 -4.97 0.40 -5.53
C ALA A 46 -4.45 1.82 -5.76
N MET A 47 -3.83 2.44 -4.74
CA MET A 47 -3.19 3.75 -4.82
C MET A 47 -1.78 3.71 -5.45
N LEU A 48 -1.29 2.51 -5.80
CA LEU A 48 0.01 2.35 -6.44
C LEU A 48 -0.10 2.79 -7.90
N PRO A 49 0.67 3.80 -8.35
CA PRO A 49 0.65 4.19 -9.76
C PRO A 49 1.08 2.98 -10.59
N LYS A 50 0.22 2.56 -11.53
CA LYS A 50 0.60 1.54 -12.51
C LYS A 50 1.76 2.11 -13.36
N PRO A 51 2.77 1.28 -13.69
CA PRO A 51 3.78 1.67 -14.67
C PRO A 51 3.15 1.95 -16.04
#